data_AF-A0A9E1XRD7-F1
#
_entry.id   AF-A0A9E1XRD7-F1
#
_cell.length_a   1.000
_cell.length_b   1.000
_cell.length_c   1.000
_cell.angle_alpha   90.00
_cell.angle_beta   90.00
_cell.angle_gamma   90.00
#
_symmetry.space_group_name_H-M   'P 1'
#
loop_
_entity.id
_entity.type
_entity.pdbx_description
1 polymer ?
#
loop_
_entity_poly.entity_id
_entity_poly.type
_entity_poly.pdbx_seq_one_letter_code
_entity_poly.pdbx_strand_id
1 'polypeptide(L)'
;MKTSALAERLCVVDPASRIYPNSCFAAGDTTLAVVRVNGVKMLCEAAADADALSGNLAGELQKIGDDTVKLCPFTHANALALRELLPWTAPISLRDRKTTIGCGDRLGLAPPGHIRAARQFAVAPVLAQQSIRELTLTGR
;
A
#
# COMPACT_ATOMS: atom_id res chain seq x y z
N MET A 1 13.49 -3.09 -9.59
CA MET A 1 14.50 -3.35 -8.52
C MET A 1 14.11 -4.59 -7.71
N LYS A 2 15.06 -5.43 -7.24
CA LYS A 2 14.75 -6.55 -6.32
C LYS A 2 14.44 -6.04 -4.91
N THR A 3 13.50 -6.66 -4.20
CA THR A 3 13.04 -6.25 -2.85
C THR A 3 14.18 -6.09 -1.83
N SER A 4 15.21 -6.93 -1.88
CA SER A 4 16.36 -6.87 -0.97
C SER A 4 17.19 -5.59 -1.16
N ALA A 5 17.42 -5.19 -2.41
CA ALA A 5 18.20 -3.99 -2.73
C ALA A 5 17.50 -2.70 -2.28
N LEU A 6 16.16 -2.62 -2.42
CA LEU A 6 15.40 -1.47 -1.90
C LEU A 6 15.45 -1.40 -0.37
N ALA A 7 15.43 -2.56 0.31
CA ALA A 7 15.42 -2.62 1.77
C ALA A 7 16.74 -2.13 2.37
N GLU A 8 17.87 -2.62 1.83
CA GLU A 8 19.21 -2.18 2.22
C GLU A 8 19.41 -0.67 2.02
N ARG A 9 18.84 -0.13 0.93
CA ARG A 9 18.92 1.28 0.59
C ARG A 9 18.10 2.15 1.56
N LEU A 10 16.89 1.74 1.93
CA LEU A 10 16.06 2.48 2.90
C LEU A 10 16.68 2.54 4.30
N CYS A 11 17.57 1.61 4.67
CA CYS A 11 18.31 1.68 5.93
C CYS A 11 19.20 2.93 6.06
N VAL A 12 19.54 3.59 4.94
CA VAL A 12 20.27 4.88 4.94
C VAL A 12 19.40 6.02 5.50
N VAL A 13 18.07 5.92 5.34
CA VAL A 13 17.10 6.92 5.84
C VAL A 13 16.81 6.69 7.32
N ASP A 14 16.62 5.42 7.70
CA ASP A 14 16.42 4.98 9.07
C ASP A 14 16.93 3.54 9.17
N PRO A 15 17.91 3.23 10.04
CA PRO A 15 18.43 1.87 10.22
C PRO A 15 17.36 0.84 10.64
N ALA A 16 16.26 1.28 11.24
CA ALA A 16 15.12 0.43 11.59
C ALA A 16 14.12 0.23 10.44
N SER A 17 14.40 0.77 9.26
CA SER A 17 13.54 0.69 8.09
C SER A 17 13.27 -0.76 7.68
N ARG A 18 12.04 -1.02 7.23
CA ARG A 18 11.62 -2.35 6.77
C ARG A 18 10.72 -2.24 5.56
N ILE A 19 10.84 -3.21 4.67
CA ILE A 19 9.92 -3.40 3.54
C ILE A 19 8.95 -4.52 3.87
N TYR A 20 7.69 -4.36 3.47
CA TYR A 20 6.72 -5.45 3.45
C TYR A 20 6.91 -6.24 2.15
N PRO A 21 7.49 -7.46 2.15
CA PRO A 21 7.95 -8.08 0.91
C PRO A 21 6.83 -8.34 -0.11
N ASN A 22 5.65 -8.72 0.38
CA ASN A 22 4.45 -8.97 -0.43
C ASN A 22 3.75 -7.69 -0.94
N SER A 23 4.38 -6.53 -0.80
CA SER A 23 3.88 -5.24 -1.27
C SER A 23 4.70 -4.64 -2.41
N CYS A 24 5.75 -5.34 -2.87
CA CYS A 24 6.59 -4.90 -3.98
C CYS A 24 5.92 -5.20 -5.32
N PHE A 25 5.62 -4.16 -6.09
CA PHE A 25 5.01 -4.27 -7.42
C PHE A 25 5.69 -3.31 -8.39
N ALA A 26 5.86 -3.73 -9.65
CA ALA A 26 6.28 -2.82 -10.71
C ALA A 26 5.05 -2.05 -11.23
N ALA A 27 5.22 -0.76 -11.51
CA ALA A 27 4.21 0.11 -12.11
C ALA A 27 4.89 1.03 -13.12
N GLY A 28 4.84 0.68 -14.41
CA GLY A 28 5.66 1.33 -15.43
C GLY A 28 7.15 1.17 -15.12
N ASP A 29 7.88 2.28 -15.12
CA ASP A 29 9.32 2.32 -14.82
C ASP A 29 9.63 2.42 -13.32
N THR A 30 8.60 2.43 -12.46
CA THR A 30 8.77 2.52 -11.01
C THR A 30 8.53 1.18 -10.30
N THR A 31 9.11 1.06 -9.11
CA THR A 31 8.79 0.00 -8.16
C THR A 31 8.06 0.62 -6.96
N LEU A 32 6.84 0.15 -6.71
CA LEU A 32 6.03 0.50 -5.55
C LEU A 32 6.24 -0.52 -4.44
N ALA A 33 6.34 -0.07 -3.19
CA ALA A 33 6.40 -0.93 -2.01
C ALA A 33 5.81 -0.24 -0.78
N VAL A 34 5.17 -1.00 0.11
CA VAL A 34 4.90 -0.51 1.47
C VAL A 34 6.17 -0.66 2.29
N VAL A 35 6.54 0.44 2.93
CA VAL A 35 7.74 0.54 3.78
C VAL A 35 7.35 1.04 5.16
N ARG A 36 8.19 0.76 6.15
CA ARG A 36 8.16 1.41 7.45
C ARG A 36 9.48 2.14 7.61
N VAL A 37 9.42 3.44 7.82
CA VAL A 37 10.56 4.35 8.01
C VAL A 37 10.21 5.25 9.20
N ASN A 38 11.13 5.43 10.14
CA ASN A 38 10.92 6.16 11.39
C ASN A 38 9.68 5.68 12.17
N GLY A 39 9.42 4.37 12.15
CA GLY A 39 8.25 3.75 12.79
C GLY A 39 6.91 3.92 12.05
N VAL A 40 6.84 4.76 11.02
CA VAL A 40 5.60 5.08 10.27
C VAL A 40 5.52 4.27 8.99
N LYS A 41 4.33 3.76 8.65
CA LYS A 41 4.11 3.09 7.36
C LYS A 41 3.86 4.11 6.26
N MET A 42 4.52 3.92 5.13
CA MET A 42 4.40 4.77 3.95
C MET A 42 4.39 3.91 2.67
N LEU A 43 3.89 4.50 1.58
CA LEU A 43 4.08 3.97 0.24
C LEU A 43 5.39 4.55 -0.29
N CYS A 44 6.30 3.69 -0.72
CA CYS A 44 7.53 4.03 -1.39
C CYS A 44 7.34 3.83 -2.89
N GLU A 45 7.68 4.83 -3.68
CA GLU A 45 7.83 4.73 -5.12
C GLU A 45 9.30 4.96 -5.45
N ALA A 46 9.97 3.97 -6.05
CA ALA A 46 11.38 4.03 -6.37
C ALA A 46 11.61 3.92 -7.88
N ALA A 47 12.46 4.77 -8.42
CA ALA A 47 12.87 4.79 -9.83
C ALA A 47 14.35 5.22 -9.96
N ALA A 48 14.91 5.10 -11.16
CA ALA A 48 16.30 5.52 -11.42
C ALA A 48 16.46 7.05 -11.26
N ASP A 49 15.50 7.83 -11.73
CA ASP A 49 15.50 9.29 -11.62
C ASP A 49 14.11 9.83 -11.21
N ALA A 50 14.04 11.14 -10.96
CA ALA A 50 12.81 11.79 -10.50
C ALA A 50 11.75 11.91 -11.61
N ASP A 51 12.16 11.93 -12.88
CA ASP A 51 11.27 12.10 -14.03
C ASP A 51 10.48 10.82 -14.32
N ALA A 52 11.04 9.67 -13.95
CA ALA A 52 10.37 8.37 -14.03
C ALA A 52 9.29 8.15 -12.96
N LEU A 53 9.20 9.00 -11.92
CA LEU A 53 8.22 8.85 -10.84
C LEU A 53 6.81 9.28 -11.27
N SER A 54 5.78 8.64 -10.72
CA SER A 54 4.39 9.05 -10.95
C SER A 54 4.11 10.45 -10.40
N GLY A 55 3.59 11.34 -11.24
CA GLY A 55 3.23 12.71 -10.84
C GLY A 55 2.07 12.79 -9.83
N ASN A 56 1.22 11.76 -9.74
CA ASN A 56 -0.01 11.81 -8.94
C ASN A 56 0.20 11.40 -7.48
N LEU A 57 1.32 10.73 -7.17
CA LEU A 57 1.68 10.40 -5.79
C LEU A 57 2.36 11.61 -5.12
N ALA A 58 1.78 12.06 -4.02
CA ALA A 58 2.30 13.14 -3.19
C ALA A 58 3.13 12.58 -2.03
N GLY A 59 4.37 13.06 -1.90
CA GLY A 59 5.32 12.59 -0.90
C GLY A 59 6.64 13.32 -0.95
N GLU A 60 7.54 12.99 -0.02
CA GLU A 60 8.88 13.56 0.04
C GLU A 60 9.83 12.78 -0.85
N LEU A 61 10.61 13.49 -1.68
CA LEU A 61 11.66 12.91 -2.50
C LEU A 61 12.94 12.76 -1.69
N GLN A 62 13.58 11.61 -1.85
CA GLN A 62 14.88 11.29 -1.27
C GLN A 62 15.74 10.60 -2.31
N LYS A 63 16.99 11.04 -2.44
CA LYS A 63 17.99 10.29 -3.22
C LYS A 63 18.63 9.24 -2.34
N ILE A 64 18.63 7.99 -2.79
CA ILE A 64 19.20 6.87 -2.05
C ILE A 64 20.12 6.07 -2.98
N GLY A 65 21.42 6.32 -2.90
CA GLY A 65 22.38 5.85 -3.91
C GLY A 65 22.05 6.48 -5.27
N ASP A 66 21.96 5.66 -6.31
CA ASP A 66 21.64 6.09 -7.68
C ASP A 66 20.14 6.18 -7.98
N ASP A 67 19.26 5.88 -7.02
CA ASP A 67 17.81 5.87 -7.22
C ASP A 67 17.19 7.10 -6.57
N THR A 68 16.08 7.54 -7.15
CA THR A 68 15.18 8.51 -6.54
C THR A 68 13.99 7.76 -5.94
N VAL A 69 13.72 8.03 -4.66
CA VAL A 69 12.63 7.44 -3.90
C VAL A 69 11.66 8.53 -3.46
N LYS A 70 10.36 8.30 -3.66
CA LYS A 70 9.29 9.13 -3.11
C LYS A 70 8.60 8.40 -1.96
N LEU A 71 8.66 8.99 -0.77
CA LEU A 71 7.98 8.50 0.42
C LEU A 71 6.63 9.18 0.59
N CYS A 72 5.58 8.44 0.32
CA CYS A 72 4.21 8.92 0.23
C CYS A 72 3.41 8.49 1.48
N PRO A 73 2.84 9.42 2.27
CA PRO A 73 1.99 9.09 3.40
C PRO A 73 0.69 8.39 2.95
N PHE A 74 0.07 7.62 3.84
CA PHE A 74 -1.21 6.96 3.60
C PHE A 74 -2.40 7.92 3.70
N THR A 75 -2.53 8.77 2.69
CA THR A 75 -3.64 9.73 2.54
C THR A 75 -4.69 9.21 1.57
N HIS A 76 -5.89 9.79 1.61
CA HIS A 76 -6.94 9.47 0.63
C HIS A 76 -6.50 9.78 -0.82
N ALA A 77 -5.84 10.92 -1.04
CA ALA A 77 -5.33 11.31 -2.35
C ALA A 77 -4.31 10.29 -2.90
N ASN A 78 -3.35 9.86 -2.08
CA ASN A 78 -2.38 8.83 -2.49
C ASN A 78 -3.05 7.47 -2.71
N ALA A 79 -4.12 7.14 -1.98
CA ALA A 79 -4.90 5.94 -2.24
C ALA A 79 -5.66 6.00 -3.58
N LEU A 80 -6.09 7.19 -4.04
CA LEU A 80 -6.67 7.37 -5.37
C LEU A 80 -5.61 7.20 -6.46
N ALA A 81 -4.48 7.89 -6.34
CA ALA A 81 -3.36 7.75 -7.27
C ALA A 81 -2.84 6.30 -7.34
N LEU A 82 -2.77 5.59 -6.21
CA LEU A 82 -2.39 4.18 -6.18
C LEU A 82 -3.35 3.29 -6.99
N ARG A 83 -4.64 3.60 -7.04
CA ARG A 83 -5.62 2.83 -7.84
C ARG A 83 -5.44 3.03 -9.33
N GLU A 84 -4.94 4.18 -9.76
CA GLU A 84 -4.58 4.42 -11.16
C GLU A 84 -3.36 3.58 -11.56
N LEU A 85 -2.35 3.51 -10.68
CA LEU A 85 -1.12 2.74 -10.91
C LEU A 85 -1.33 1.23 -10.76
N LEU A 86 -2.13 0.80 -9.79
CA LEU A 86 -2.42 -0.59 -9.47
C LEU A 86 -3.95 -0.79 -9.39
N PRO A 87 -4.65 -0.98 -10.52
CA PRO A 87 -6.11 -1.05 -10.57
C PRO A 87 -6.75 -2.11 -9.67
N TRP A 88 -6.04 -3.19 -9.36
CA TRP A 88 -6.50 -4.24 -8.44
C TRP A 88 -6.60 -3.78 -6.97
N THR A 89 -6.08 -2.61 -6.63
CA THR A 89 -6.25 -1.98 -5.30
C THR A 89 -7.59 -1.23 -5.18
N ALA A 90 -8.29 -1.00 -6.29
CA ALA A 90 -9.62 -0.43 -6.28
C ALA A 90 -10.67 -1.48 -5.87
N PRO A 91 -11.72 -1.09 -5.14
CA PRO A 91 -12.86 -1.97 -4.91
C PRO A 91 -13.50 -2.38 -6.24
N ILE A 92 -13.88 -3.65 -6.36
CA ILE A 92 -14.65 -4.18 -7.48
C ILE A 92 -15.95 -4.78 -6.97
N SER A 93 -16.97 -4.84 -7.83
CA SER A 93 -18.18 -5.60 -7.54
C SER A 93 -17.84 -7.08 -7.33
N LEU A 94 -18.38 -7.68 -6.26
CA LEU A 94 -18.25 -9.11 -5.99
C LEU A 94 -19.52 -9.90 -6.38
N ARG A 95 -20.44 -9.29 -7.14
CA ARG A 95 -21.72 -9.88 -7.54
C ARG A 95 -21.57 -11.30 -8.09
N ASP A 96 -20.55 -11.53 -8.92
CA ASP A 96 -20.34 -12.80 -9.61
C ASP A 96 -19.42 -13.77 -8.84
N ARG A 97 -19.09 -13.45 -7.57
CA ARG A 97 -18.27 -14.31 -6.71
C ARG A 97 -19.17 -15.31 -5.97
N LYS A 98 -18.83 -16.60 -6.09
CA LYS A 98 -19.57 -17.71 -5.46
C LYS A 98 -19.72 -17.57 -3.94
N THR A 99 -18.67 -17.11 -3.25
CA THR A 99 -18.66 -16.99 -1.79
C THR A 99 -17.93 -15.72 -1.41
N THR A 100 -18.59 -14.89 -0.59
CA THR A 100 -18.07 -13.62 -0.10
C THR A 100 -18.05 -13.60 1.42
N ILE A 101 -17.12 -12.87 2.02
CA ILE A 101 -17.07 -12.65 3.47
C ILE A 101 -16.92 -11.17 3.78
N GLY A 102 -17.71 -10.68 4.73
CA GLY A 102 -17.58 -9.33 5.27
C GLY A 102 -16.40 -9.23 6.22
N CYS A 103 -15.44 -8.36 5.92
CA CYS A 103 -14.23 -8.17 6.72
C CYS A 103 -14.23 -6.81 7.40
N GLY A 104 -15.20 -6.58 8.30
CA GLY A 104 -15.36 -5.30 8.99
C GLY A 104 -14.15 -4.92 9.84
N ASP A 105 -13.76 -3.65 9.78
CA ASP A 105 -12.64 -3.10 10.55
C ASP A 105 -12.98 -1.69 11.05
N ARG A 106 -13.17 -1.59 12.37
CA ARG A 106 -13.50 -0.34 13.08
C ARG A 106 -12.26 0.53 13.35
N LEU A 107 -11.05 -0.02 13.17
CA LEU A 107 -9.79 0.62 13.55
C LEU A 107 -8.94 1.02 12.33
N GLY A 108 -9.09 0.34 11.19
CA GLY A 108 -8.29 0.54 9.98
C GLY A 108 -6.94 -0.19 10.00
N LEU A 109 -6.78 -1.22 10.84
CA LEU A 109 -5.54 -1.97 11.04
C LEU A 109 -5.65 -3.47 10.70
N ALA A 110 -6.86 -4.01 10.57
CA ALA A 110 -7.11 -5.44 10.37
C ALA A 110 -6.90 -5.97 8.92
N PRO A 111 -7.02 -5.18 7.83
CA PRO A 111 -6.97 -5.67 6.46
C PRO A 111 -5.78 -6.58 6.11
N PRO A 112 -4.53 -6.34 6.57
CA PRO A 112 -3.43 -7.25 6.30
C PRO A 112 -3.68 -8.67 6.86
N GLY A 113 -4.33 -8.78 8.02
CA GLY A 113 -4.75 -10.05 8.61
C GLY A 113 -5.89 -10.69 7.83
N HIS A 114 -6.92 -9.91 7.48
CA HIS A 114 -8.05 -10.36 6.65
C HIS A 114 -7.58 -10.94 5.31
N ILE A 115 -6.66 -10.26 4.62
CA ILE A 115 -6.09 -10.73 3.35
C ILE A 115 -5.33 -12.05 3.53
N ARG A 116 -4.52 -12.18 4.60
CA ARG A 116 -3.79 -13.43 4.87
C ARG A 116 -4.74 -14.60 5.15
N ALA A 117 -5.80 -14.38 5.91
CA ALA A 117 -6.80 -15.40 6.20
C ALA A 117 -7.59 -15.78 4.93
N ALA A 118 -8.10 -14.79 4.19
CA ALA A 118 -8.89 -15.04 2.98
C ALA A 118 -8.12 -15.82 1.90
N ARG A 119 -6.79 -15.62 1.79
CA ARG A 119 -5.93 -16.37 0.85
C ARG A 119 -5.92 -17.88 1.08
N GLN A 120 -6.30 -18.36 2.26
CA GLN A 120 -6.33 -19.79 2.58
C GLN A 120 -7.64 -20.47 2.14
N PHE A 121 -8.64 -19.70 1.68
CA PHE A 121 -9.97 -20.19 1.36
C PHE A 121 -10.45 -19.70 -0.01
N ALA A 122 -11.37 -20.42 -0.64
CA ALA A 122 -12.02 -20.00 -1.87
C ALA A 122 -13.12 -18.94 -1.61
N VAL A 123 -12.73 -17.79 -1.06
CA VAL A 123 -13.65 -16.69 -0.67
C VAL A 123 -13.16 -15.34 -1.18
N ALA A 124 -14.09 -14.49 -1.59
CA ALA A 124 -13.82 -13.10 -1.95
C ALA A 124 -14.11 -12.15 -0.75
N PRO A 125 -13.10 -11.47 -0.18
CA PRO A 125 -13.30 -10.62 0.98
C PRO A 125 -13.84 -9.23 0.61
N VAL A 126 -14.87 -8.77 1.32
CA VAL A 126 -15.29 -7.36 1.35
C VAL A 126 -14.46 -6.65 2.42
N LEU A 127 -13.30 -6.14 2.02
CA LEU A 127 -12.30 -5.57 2.94
C LEU A 127 -12.71 -4.23 3.57
N ALA A 128 -13.54 -3.45 2.89
CA ALA A 128 -14.05 -2.17 3.37
C ALA A 128 -15.54 -2.31 3.69
N GLN A 129 -15.84 -2.71 4.92
CA GLN A 129 -17.21 -2.89 5.40
C GLN A 129 -17.38 -2.21 6.76
N GLN A 130 -18.25 -1.20 6.84
CA GLN A 130 -18.70 -0.58 8.09
C GLN A 130 -20.17 -0.18 7.95
N SER A 131 -20.94 -0.34 9.01
CA SER A 131 -22.30 0.20 9.11
C SER A 131 -22.28 1.68 9.52
N ILE A 132 -23.37 2.40 9.22
CA ILE A 132 -23.54 3.80 9.68
C ILE A 132 -23.37 3.91 11.19
N ARG A 133 -23.96 2.98 11.96
CA ARG A 133 -23.81 2.94 13.42
C ARG A 133 -22.35 2.85 13.83
N GLU A 134 -21.54 2.02 13.17
CA GLU A 134 -20.12 1.89 13.50
C GLU A 134 -19.32 3.15 13.13
N LEU A 135 -19.60 3.78 12.00
CA LEU A 135 -18.98 5.06 11.63
C LEU A 135 -19.28 6.14 12.67
N THR A 136 -20.55 6.28 13.08
CA THR A 136 -20.95 7.23 14.12
C THR A 136 -20.27 6.96 15.46
N LEU A 137 -20.20 5.69 15.89
CA LEU A 137 -19.59 5.32 17.17
C LEU A 137 -18.06 5.45 17.17
N THR A 138 -17.42 5.41 16.01
CA THR A 138 -15.95 5.49 15.89
C THR A 138 -15.44 6.86 15.44
N GLY A 139 -16.33 7.77 15.03
CA GLY A 139 -15.97 9.10 14.54
C GLY A 139 -15.15 9.06 13.25
N ARG A 140 -15.49 8.14 12.35
CA ARG A 140 -14.77 7.88 11.09
C ARG A 140 -15.58 8.23 9.86
#